data_AF-A0A7K5H5P8-F1
#
_entry.id   AF-A0A7K5H5P8-F1
#
_cell.length_a   1.000
_cell.length_b   1.000
_cell.length_c   1.000
_cell.angle_alpha   90.00
_cell.angle_beta   90.00
_cell.angle_gamma   90.00
#
_symmetry.space_group_name_H-M   'P 1'
#
loop_
_entity.id
_entity.type
_entity.pdbx_description
1 polymer ?
#
loop_
_entity_poly.entity_id
_entity_poly.type
_entity_poly.pdbx_seq_one_letter_code
_entity_poly.pdbx_strand_id
1 'polypeptide(L)'
;CRMGNVSSGAIQPTWVPFGSTVAHRRHLRFALDVYDSTWSSRLRQPTYSLGELINIEASVSTDPHLPLRVFVDECVASPSAAAWLKYEVIADNG
;
A
#
# COMPACT_ATOMS: atom_id res chain seq x y z
N CYS A 1 9.72 41.63 -47.88
CA CYS A 1 8.36 41.05 -47.73
C CYS A 1 8.35 39.61 -48.23
N ARG A 2 8.15 38.64 -47.35
CA ARG A 2 7.56 37.34 -47.68
C ARG A 2 6.68 36.95 -46.49
N MET A 3 5.40 37.31 -46.58
CA MET A 3 4.38 36.79 -45.68
C MET A 3 4.07 35.38 -46.18
N GLY A 4 4.63 34.37 -45.52
CA GLY A 4 4.29 32.98 -45.80
C GLY A 4 2.91 32.70 -45.24
N ASN A 5 1.92 32.56 -46.13
CA ASN A 5 0.56 32.17 -45.76
C ASN A 5 0.59 30.70 -45.32
N VAL A 6 0.48 30.44 -44.01
CA VAL A 6 0.29 29.10 -43.47
C VAL A 6 -1.20 28.85 -43.33
N SER A 7 -1.77 28.04 -44.21
CA SER A 7 -3.11 27.51 -44.04
C SER A 7 -3.08 26.45 -42.92
N SER A 8 -3.76 26.70 -41.80
CA SER A 8 -4.00 25.68 -40.78
C SER A 8 -5.08 24.71 -41.28
N GLY A 9 -4.71 23.79 -42.18
CA GLY A 9 -5.52 22.61 -42.41
C GLY A 9 -5.50 21.78 -41.15
N ALA A 10 -6.65 21.58 -40.50
CA ALA A 10 -6.74 20.78 -39.29
C ALA A 10 -6.22 19.37 -39.58
N ILE A 11 -5.07 19.02 -38.99
CA ILE A 11 -4.57 17.65 -38.99
C ILE A 11 -5.56 16.87 -38.14
N GLN A 12 -6.43 16.07 -38.76
CA GLN A 12 -7.30 15.16 -38.03
C GLN A 12 -6.37 14.12 -37.37
N PRO A 13 -6.26 14.10 -36.03
CA PRO A 13 -5.39 13.14 -35.38
C PRO A 13 -5.96 11.74 -35.64
N THR A 14 -5.22 10.92 -36.38
CA THR A 14 -5.46 9.47 -36.52
C THR A 14 -5.01 8.69 -35.28
N TRP A 15 -4.76 9.39 -34.16
CA TRP A 15 -4.52 8.80 -32.86
C TRP A 15 -5.81 8.14 -32.39
N VAL A 16 -6.03 6.90 -32.85
CA VAL A 16 -6.78 5.93 -32.09
C VAL A 16 -5.99 5.81 -30.78
N PRO A 17 -6.53 6.25 -29.64
CA PRO A 17 -5.87 5.97 -28.38
C PRO A 17 -5.71 4.46 -28.34
N PHE A 18 -4.53 3.96 -27.96
CA PHE A 18 -4.44 2.59 -27.48
C PHE A 18 -5.28 2.55 -26.20
N GLY A 19 -6.58 2.34 -26.40
CA GLY A 19 -7.56 2.18 -25.35
C GLY A 19 -7.22 0.91 -24.60
N SER A 20 -7.26 1.04 -23.28
CA SER A 20 -7.21 -0.03 -22.30
C SER A 20 -5.84 -0.65 -22.05
N THR A 21 -4.98 0.08 -21.34
CA THR A 21 -4.69 -0.44 -20.00
C THR A 21 -5.76 0.09 -19.07
N VAL A 22 -6.87 -0.64 -18.96
CA VAL A 22 -7.54 -0.73 -17.66
C VAL A 22 -6.43 -1.23 -16.74
N ALA A 23 -5.78 -0.30 -16.04
CA ALA A 23 -5.03 -0.63 -14.84
C ALA A 23 -6.09 -1.24 -13.93
N HIS A 24 -6.23 -2.56 -14.01
CA HIS A 24 -7.08 -3.30 -13.12
C HIS A 24 -6.46 -3.04 -11.76
N ARG A 25 -7.02 -2.07 -11.02
CA ARG A 25 -6.61 -1.73 -9.66
C ARG A 25 -6.94 -2.93 -8.80
N ARG A 26 -6.10 -3.96 -8.87
CA ARG A 26 -6.12 -5.06 -7.91
C ARG A 26 -5.66 -4.46 -6.61
N HIS A 27 -6.62 -4.19 -5.73
CA HIS A 27 -6.32 -3.79 -4.37
C HIS A 27 -5.66 -4.98 -3.69
N LEU A 28 -4.38 -4.84 -3.36
CA LEU A 28 -3.69 -5.77 -2.49
C LEU A 28 -4.37 -5.72 -1.12
N ARG A 29 -4.71 -6.88 -0.59
CA ARG A 29 -5.32 -6.98 0.74
C ARG A 29 -4.21 -7.23 1.75
N PHE A 30 -3.75 -6.16 2.37
CA PHE A 30 -2.83 -6.23 3.50
C PHE A 30 -3.59 -6.57 4.77
N ALA A 31 -2.96 -7.32 5.65
CA ALA A 31 -3.47 -7.63 6.98
C ALA A 31 -2.34 -7.49 8.00
N LEU A 32 -2.72 -7.06 9.20
CA LEU A 32 -1.86 -7.00 10.36
C LEU A 32 -2.54 -7.83 11.45
N ASP A 33 -1.88 -8.89 11.89
CA ASP A 33 -2.46 -9.86 12.81
C ASP A 33 -1.51 -10.15 13.96
N VAL A 34 -2.08 -10.39 15.13
CA VAL A 34 -1.30 -10.69 16.33
C VAL A 34 -1.27 -12.20 16.54
N TYR A 35 -0.10 -12.74 16.87
CA TYR A 35 0.12 -14.17 17.06
C TYR A 35 0.56 -14.51 18.49
N ASP A 36 0.41 -15.79 18.84
CA ASP A 36 1.00 -16.34 20.06
C ASP A 36 2.54 -16.34 20.03
N SER A 37 3.17 -16.67 21.16
CA SER A 37 4.64 -16.74 21.30
C SER A 37 5.31 -17.75 20.38
N THR A 38 4.56 -18.74 19.89
CA THR A 38 5.03 -19.82 19.03
C THR A 38 4.80 -19.55 17.54
N TRP A 39 4.20 -18.41 17.18
CA TRP A 39 3.78 -18.07 15.81
C TRP A 39 2.82 -19.10 15.18
N SER A 40 2.14 -19.90 16.00
CA SER A 40 1.31 -21.01 15.50
C SER A 40 -0.13 -20.59 15.24
N SER A 41 -0.65 -19.67 16.06
CA SER A 41 -2.04 -19.26 16.00
C SER A 41 -2.24 -17.75 16.17
N ARG A 42 -3.23 -17.23 15.44
CA ARG A 42 -3.67 -15.84 15.54
C ARG A 42 -4.50 -15.61 16.80
N LEU A 43 -4.20 -14.54 17.52
CA LEU A 43 -4.95 -14.06 18.68
C LEU A 43 -6.04 -13.08 18.23
N ARG A 44 -7.29 -13.31 18.68
CA ARG A 44 -8.45 -12.47 18.30
C ARG A 44 -8.60 -11.21 19.16
N GLN A 45 -8.32 -11.32 20.45
CA GLN A 45 -8.46 -10.24 21.44
C GLN A 45 -7.34 -10.37 22.48
N PRO A 46 -6.09 -10.07 22.08
CA PRO A 46 -4.96 -10.23 22.97
C PRO A 46 -5.00 -9.17 24.08
N THR A 47 -4.61 -9.57 25.29
CA THR A 47 -4.39 -8.67 26.44
C THR A 47 -2.95 -8.82 26.86
N TYR A 48 -2.27 -7.71 27.11
CA TYR A 48 -0.85 -7.68 27.42
C TYR A 48 -0.57 -6.97 28.74
N SER A 49 0.42 -7.48 29.45
CA SER A 49 1.04 -6.85 30.61
C SER A 49 2.34 -6.15 30.22
N LEU A 50 2.75 -5.17 31.02
CA LEU A 50 4.04 -4.51 30.82
C LEU A 50 5.18 -5.53 30.91
N GLY A 51 6.07 -5.50 29.91
CA GLY A 51 7.19 -6.43 29.78
C GLY A 51 6.91 -7.65 28.90
N GLU A 52 5.66 -7.85 28.46
CA GLU A 52 5.34 -8.89 27.48
C GLU A 52 5.67 -8.45 26.05
N LEU A 53 6.01 -9.43 25.21
CA LEU A 53 6.26 -9.22 23.79
C LEU A 53 4.98 -9.40 22.98
N ILE A 54 4.80 -8.55 21.96
CA ILE A 54 3.68 -8.62 21.03
C ILE A 54 4.23 -9.12 19.69
N ASN A 55 3.76 -10.29 19.25
CA ASN A 55 4.12 -10.86 17.95
C ASN A 55 3.12 -10.37 16.90
N ILE A 56 3.58 -9.53 15.99
CA ILE A 56 2.76 -8.93 14.94
C ILE A 56 3.24 -9.45 13.58
N GLU A 57 2.32 -10.03 12.82
CA GLU A 57 2.54 -10.46 11.45
C GLU A 57 1.92 -9.47 10.47
N ALA A 58 2.73 -8.97 9.52
CA ALA A 58 2.27 -8.21 8.37
C ALA A 58 2.21 -9.12 7.15
N SER A 59 1.04 -9.26 6.54
CA SER A 59 0.83 -10.15 5.40
C SER A 59 0.08 -9.45 4.27
N VAL A 60 0.18 -10.02 3.06
CA VAL A 60 -0.57 -9.57 1.88
C VAL A 60 -1.20 -10.77 1.19
N SER A 61 -2.48 -10.69 0.88
CA SER A 61 -3.15 -11.71 0.08
C SER A 61 -2.74 -11.53 -1.39
N THR A 62 -2.01 -12.49 -1.93
CA THR A 62 -1.58 -12.48 -3.34
C THR A 62 -2.30 -13.54 -4.15
N ASP A 63 -2.40 -13.26 -5.45
CA ASP A 63 -2.68 -14.29 -6.44
C ASP A 63 -1.44 -15.20 -6.56
N PRO A 64 -1.59 -16.54 -6.65
CA PRO A 64 -0.46 -17.48 -6.74
C PRO A 64 0.58 -17.14 -7.83
N HIS A 65 0.18 -16.41 -8.87
CA HIS A 65 1.04 -16.07 -9.99
C HIS A 65 1.90 -14.81 -9.78
N LEU A 66 1.78 -14.12 -8.64
CA LEU A 66 2.49 -12.87 -8.35
C LEU A 66 3.24 -12.97 -7.03
N PRO A 67 4.53 -13.37 -7.04
CA PRO A 67 5.34 -13.34 -5.83
C PRO A 67 5.57 -11.88 -5.42
N LEU A 68 5.06 -11.49 -4.26
CA LEU A 68 5.28 -10.17 -3.67
C LEU A 68 6.08 -10.29 -2.37
N ARG A 69 6.77 -9.21 -2.02
CA ARG A 69 7.45 -9.04 -0.74
C ARG A 69 6.82 -7.88 0.01
N VAL A 70 6.50 -8.09 1.29
CA VAL A 70 5.95 -7.07 2.17
C VAL A 70 7.10 -6.37 2.90
N PHE A 71 7.03 -5.05 2.95
CA PHE A 71 7.89 -4.20 3.77
C PHE A 71 7.00 -3.33 4.65
N VAL A 72 7.47 -3.03 5.86
CA VAL A 72 6.79 -2.11 6.79
C VAL A 72 7.60 -0.83 6.82
N ASP A 73 6.99 0.25 6.36
CA ASP A 73 7.63 1.56 6.23
C ASP A 73 7.62 2.32 7.56
N GLU A 74 6.48 2.28 8.25
CA GLU A 74 6.23 2.96 9.51
C GLU A 74 5.25 2.14 10.35
N CYS A 75 5.47 2.13 11.67
CA CYS A 75 4.55 1.55 12.64
C CYS A 75 4.42 2.51 13.82
N VAL A 76 3.20 2.99 14.09
CA VAL A 76 2.95 3.98 15.14
C VAL A 76 1.90 3.46 16.11
N ALA A 77 2.29 3.37 17.38
CA ALA A 77 1.36 3.10 18.47
C ALA A 77 0.65 4.39 18.89
N SER A 78 -0.68 4.35 18.96
CA SER A 78 -1.52 5.44 19.45
C SER A 78 -2.69 4.90 20.25
N PRO A 79 -3.20 5.61 21.28
CA PRO A 79 -4.37 5.18 22.03
C PRO A 79 -5.65 5.11 21.17
N SER A 80 -5.70 5.91 20.09
CA SER A 80 -6.76 5.88 19.09
C SER A 80 -6.27 6.58 17.82
N ALA A 81 -6.91 6.31 16.68
CA ALA A 81 -6.54 6.89 15.38
C ALA A 81 -6.60 8.44 15.34
N ALA A 82 -7.40 9.06 16.20
CA ALA A 82 -7.54 10.52 16.29
C ALA A 82 -6.67 11.15 17.38
N ALA A 83 -5.96 10.34 18.19
CA ALA A 83 -5.11 10.87 19.24
C ALA A 83 -3.90 11.60 18.66
N TRP A 84 -3.55 12.72 19.29
CA TRP A 84 -2.31 13.45 18.99
C TRP A 84 -1.07 12.70 19.47
N LEU A 85 -1.22 11.92 20.55
CA LEU A 85 -0.15 11.14 21.14
C LEU A 85 0.17 9.93 20.27
N LYS A 86 1.41 9.90 19.78
CA LYS A 86 1.92 8.90 18.85
C LYS A 86 3.30 8.45 19.30
N TYR A 87 3.56 7.16 19.20
CA TYR A 87 4.85 6.56 19.51
C TYR A 87 5.30 5.74 18.30
N GLU A 88 6.42 6.13 17.72
CA GLU A 88 7.02 5.40 16.60
C GLU A 88 7.66 4.11 17.11
N VAL A 89 7.24 2.98 16.54
CA VAL A 89 7.81 1.65 16.75
C VAL A 89 8.75 1.29 15.61
N ILE A 90 8.37 1.66 14.38
CA ILE A 90 9.19 1.58 13.16
C ILE A 90 9.06 2.96 12.48
N ALA A 91 10.17 3.54 12.07
CA ALA A 91 10.24 4.84 11.41
C ALA A 91 11.31 4.82 10.30
N ASP A 92 11.39 5.89 9.51
CA ASP A 92 12.46 6.09 8.51
C ASP A 92 12.62 4.97 7.45
N ASN A 93 11.51 4.36 7.03
CA ASN A 93 11.42 3.32 6.00
C ASN A 93 11.93 1.93 6.43
N GLY A 94 11.83 1.60 7.72
CA GLY A 94 12.08 0.25 8.25
C GLY A 94 13.27 0.16 9.17
#